data_AF-A0A223P0Y7-F1
#
_entry.id   AF-A0A223P0Y7-F1
#
_cell.length_a   1.000
_cell.length_b   1.000
_cell.length_c   1.000
_cell.angle_alpha   90.00
_cell.angle_beta   90.00
_cell.angle_gamma   90.00
#
_symmetry.space_group_name_H-M   'P 1'
#
loop_
_entity.id
_entity.type
_entity.pdbx_description
1 polymer ?
#
loop_
_entity_poly.entity_id
_entity_poly.type
_entity_poly.pdbx_seq_one_letter_code
_entity_poly.pdbx_strand_id
1 'polypeptide(L)'
;MDDNFKLRAAIKSDEELHYCIDNREKYLPETVEAAVDELKIRGVEFSDEELKVIAEDMQARRELAAGGQENINLFKYSDGNNQVEDPAAPAFYSKRAVYVFAILFSVFFASVMLAINVAKVEKTGKALLVVLFGLGYTAFTIVLAQTLNLPTGAGIFLGMIGGYTMNAFFWNNFIGKETLYRLKPVWVPLGVALAILIPILIFIFKYGTL
;
A
#
# COMPACT_ATOMS: atom_id res chain seq x y z
N MET A 1 21.71 3.67 -4.92
CA MET A 1 20.54 3.95 -5.77
C MET A 1 19.99 2.62 -6.26
N ASP A 2 18.68 2.38 -6.10
CA ASP A 2 18.02 1.11 -6.45
C ASP A 2 18.00 0.89 -7.98
N ASP A 3 18.36 -0.32 -8.42
CA ASP A 3 18.55 -0.70 -9.82
C ASP A 3 17.27 -0.55 -10.66
N ASN A 4 16.10 -0.61 -10.02
CA ASN A 4 14.81 -0.46 -10.70
C ASN A 4 14.60 0.96 -11.27
N PHE A 5 15.04 2.00 -10.54
CA PHE A 5 14.88 3.38 -11.00
C PHE A 5 15.74 3.67 -12.22
N LYS A 6 16.96 3.12 -12.26
CA LYS A 6 17.86 3.23 -13.42
C LYS A 6 17.26 2.59 -14.66
N LEU A 7 16.74 1.37 -14.54
CA LEU A 7 16.10 0.67 -15.65
C LEU A 7 14.90 1.44 -16.20
N ARG A 8 14.11 2.06 -15.31
CA ARG A 8 12.95 2.88 -15.68
C ARG A 8 13.34 4.19 -16.37
N ALA A 9 14.46 4.81 -15.98
CA ALA A 9 14.96 6.00 -16.66
C ALA A 9 15.50 5.65 -18.06
N ALA A 10 16.22 4.53 -18.18
CA ALA A 10 16.80 4.08 -19.45
C ALA A 10 15.78 3.85 -20.58
N ILE A 11 14.53 3.49 -20.24
CA ILE A 11 13.47 3.25 -21.24
C ILE A 11 12.69 4.52 -21.63
N LYS A 12 12.91 5.65 -20.97
CA LYS A 12 12.21 6.92 -21.24
C LYS A 12 12.91 7.73 -22.32
N SER A 13 12.15 8.56 -23.04
CA SER A 13 12.73 9.52 -23.99
C SER A 13 13.39 10.69 -23.25
N ASP A 14 14.28 11.42 -23.92
CA ASP A 14 14.95 12.60 -23.33
C ASP A 14 13.93 13.65 -22.90
N GLU A 15 12.87 13.85 -23.68
CA GLU A 15 11.78 14.78 -23.36
C GLU A 15 11.02 14.38 -22.09
N GLU A 16 10.78 13.09 -21.89
CA GLU A 16 10.16 12.58 -20.65
C GLU A 16 11.08 12.72 -19.43
N LEU A 17 12.40 12.59 -19.62
CA LEU A 17 13.38 12.76 -18.56
C LEU A 17 13.54 14.23 -18.18
N HIS A 18 13.55 15.14 -19.15
CA HIS A 18 13.51 16.59 -18.91
C HIS A 18 12.22 17.00 -18.19
N TYR A 19 11.07 16.50 -18.64
CA TYR A 19 9.80 16.75 -17.96
C TYR A 19 9.81 16.28 -16.50
N CYS A 20 10.49 15.16 -16.20
CA CYS A 20 10.67 14.65 -14.85
C CYS A 20 11.46 15.61 -13.95
N ILE A 21 12.49 16.26 -14.50
CA ILE A 21 13.34 17.22 -13.79
C ILE A 21 12.62 18.57 -13.61
N ASP A 22 11.94 19.04 -14.66
CA ASP A 22 11.21 20.31 -14.66
C ASP A 22 10.02 20.29 -13.70
N ASN A 23 9.40 19.11 -13.53
CA ASN A 23 8.26 18.88 -12.65
C ASN A 23 8.64 17.98 -11.48
N ARG A 24 9.88 18.06 -11.01
CA ARG A 24 10.48 17.18 -9.98
C ARG A 24 9.65 17.05 -8.71
N GLU A 25 8.85 18.05 -8.36
CA GLU A 25 7.90 18.01 -7.25
C GLU A 25 6.86 16.88 -7.37
N LYS A 26 6.55 16.43 -8.59
CA LYS A 26 5.59 15.35 -8.88
C LYS A 26 6.21 13.95 -8.79
N TYR A 27 7.54 13.86 -8.69
CA TYR A 27 8.29 12.61 -8.79
C TYR A 27 9.06 12.31 -7.52
N LEU A 28 9.32 11.03 -7.25
CA LEU A 28 10.15 10.63 -6.10
C LEU A 28 11.59 11.14 -6.26
N PRO A 29 12.29 11.46 -5.17
CA PRO A 29 13.69 11.88 -5.23
C PRO A 29 14.58 10.93 -6.04
N GLU A 30 14.39 9.63 -5.86
CA GLU A 30 15.13 8.58 -6.57
C GLU A 30 14.81 8.54 -8.07
N THR A 31 13.60 8.94 -8.47
CA THR A 31 13.20 9.02 -9.88
C THR A 31 13.79 10.24 -10.57
N VAL A 32 13.84 11.38 -9.88
CA VAL A 32 14.45 12.60 -10.40
C VAL A 32 15.96 12.42 -10.55
N GLU A 33 16.63 11.84 -9.54
CA GLU A 33 18.06 11.51 -9.63
C GLU A 33 18.34 10.51 -10.76
N ALA A 34 17.48 9.50 -10.97
CA ALA A 34 17.63 8.58 -12.09
C ALA A 34 17.50 9.25 -13.45
N ALA A 35 16.61 10.23 -13.56
CA ALA A 35 16.45 10.98 -14.80
C ALA A 35 17.67 11.86 -15.09
N VAL A 36 18.24 12.51 -14.06
CA VAL A 36 19.47 13.28 -14.18
C VAL A 36 20.65 12.38 -14.58
N ASP A 37 20.82 11.25 -13.92
CA ASP A 37 21.90 10.30 -14.20
C ASP A 37 21.80 9.75 -15.64
N GLU A 38 20.60 9.38 -16.07
CA GLU A 38 20.36 8.90 -17.44
C GLU A 38 20.63 9.99 -18.47
N LEU A 39 20.17 11.22 -18.25
CA LEU A 39 20.46 12.34 -19.17
C LEU A 39 21.96 12.65 -19.26
N LYS A 40 22.70 12.56 -18.14
CA LYS A 40 24.16 12.66 -18.16
C LYS A 40 24.81 11.54 -18.98
N ILE A 41 24.34 10.31 -18.84
CA ILE A 41 24.81 9.17 -19.65
C ILE A 41 24.55 9.43 -21.13
N ARG A 42 23.43 10.08 -21.47
CA ARG A 42 23.07 10.47 -22.84
C ARG A 42 23.82 11.71 -23.36
N GLY A 43 24.69 12.30 -22.55
CA GLY A 43 25.52 13.44 -22.96
C GLY A 43 24.87 14.81 -22.78
N VAL A 44 23.80 14.90 -21.99
CA VAL A 44 23.23 16.19 -21.58
C VAL A 44 24.08 16.78 -20.47
N GLU A 45 24.56 17.99 -20.69
CA GLU A 45 25.31 18.76 -19.69
C GLU A 45 24.35 19.51 -18.76
N PHE A 46 24.66 19.46 -17.47
CA PHE A 46 23.97 20.22 -16.44
C PHE A 46 24.98 21.15 -15.79
N SER A 47 24.58 22.38 -15.47
CA SER A 47 25.41 23.27 -14.66
C SER A 47 25.55 22.76 -13.22
N ASP A 48 26.65 23.12 -12.57
CA ASP A 48 26.88 22.77 -11.17
C ASP A 48 25.81 23.40 -10.25
N GLU A 49 25.30 24.58 -10.62
CA GLU A 49 24.21 25.26 -9.93
C GLU A 49 22.88 24.48 -10.05
N GLU A 50 22.52 24.00 -11.24
CA GLU A 50 21.30 23.21 -11.46
C GLU A 50 21.35 21.90 -10.68
N LEU A 51 22.49 21.19 -10.72
CA LEU A 51 22.67 19.95 -9.98
C LEU A 51 22.56 20.18 -8.47
N LYS A 52 23.13 21.27 -7.98
CA LYS A 52 23.05 21.63 -6.56
C LYS A 52 21.61 21.93 -6.14
N VAL A 53 20.87 22.71 -6.92
CA VAL A 53 19.45 23.02 -6.63
C VAL A 53 18.60 21.75 -6.63
N ILE A 54 18.78 20.87 -7.61
CA ILE A 54 18.05 19.59 -7.68
C ILE A 54 18.41 18.71 -6.48
N ALA A 55 19.70 18.61 -6.13
CA ALA A 55 20.15 17.79 -5.01
C ALA A 55 19.62 18.31 -3.66
N GLU A 56 19.66 19.62 -3.42
CA GLU A 56 19.13 20.24 -2.21
C GLU A 56 17.61 20.03 -2.08
N ASP A 57 16.87 20.18 -3.18
CA ASP A 57 15.42 19.91 -3.22
C ASP A 57 15.11 18.43 -2.95
N MET A 58 15.85 17.50 -3.58
CA MET A 58 15.69 16.07 -3.35
C MET A 58 16.03 15.67 -1.91
N GLN A 59 17.08 16.26 -1.33
CA GLN A 59 17.48 16.00 0.05
C GLN A 59 16.45 16.54 1.03
N ALA A 60 15.96 17.77 0.87
CA ALA A 60 14.91 18.32 1.72
C ALA A 60 13.63 17.46 1.68
N ARG A 61 13.28 16.94 0.51
CA ARG A 61 12.13 16.04 0.34
C ARG A 61 12.35 14.66 0.97
N ARG A 62 13.57 14.13 0.93
CA ARG A 62 13.94 12.92 1.67
C ARG A 62 13.87 13.12 3.17
N GLU A 63 14.33 14.26 3.67
CA GLU A 63 14.28 14.60 5.09
C GLU A 63 12.84 14.81 5.58
N LEU A 64 11.98 15.42 4.76
CA LEU A 64 10.53 15.49 5.02
C LEU A 64 9.87 14.10 5.01
N ALA A 65 10.25 13.24 4.07
CA ALA A 65 9.76 11.86 4.00
C ALA A 65 10.30 10.98 5.15
N ALA A 66 11.51 11.24 5.64
CA ALA A 66 12.12 10.55 6.78
C ALA A 66 11.60 11.07 8.14
N GLY A 67 11.24 12.36 8.21
CA GLY A 67 10.62 12.97 9.39
C GLY A 67 9.16 12.54 9.61
N GLY A 68 8.52 11.96 8.59
CA GLY A 68 7.22 11.29 8.67
C GLY A 68 7.37 9.78 8.84
N GLN A 69 7.26 9.30 10.09
CA GLN A 69 7.18 7.89 10.52
C GLN A 69 8.50 7.10 10.56
N GLU A 70 9.05 7.02 11.78
CA GLU A 70 9.78 5.82 12.22
C GLU A 70 8.89 4.59 12.00
N ASN A 71 9.23 3.82 10.97
CA ASN A 71 8.53 2.59 10.65
C ASN A 71 8.89 1.53 11.70
N ILE A 72 7.91 1.14 12.51
CA ILE A 72 7.98 -0.14 13.23
C ILE A 72 8.06 -1.24 12.15
N ASN A 73 9.28 -1.71 11.89
CA ASN A 73 9.63 -2.79 10.97
C ASN A 73 9.21 -4.16 11.53
N LEU A 74 7.93 -4.35 11.86
CA LEU A 74 7.43 -5.65 12.35
C LEU A 74 6.96 -6.59 11.23
N PHE A 75 6.68 -6.04 10.03
CA PHE A 75 6.19 -6.81 8.88
C PHE A 75 6.87 -6.29 7.63
N LYS A 76 7.85 -7.05 7.11
CA LYS A 76 8.50 -6.80 5.81
C LYS A 76 7.51 -7.08 4.68
N TYR A 77 6.45 -6.27 4.60
CA TYR A 77 5.49 -6.30 3.52
C TYR A 77 6.12 -5.58 2.34
N SER A 78 6.30 -6.27 1.21
CA SER A 78 6.81 -5.68 -0.03
C SER A 78 5.72 -4.79 -0.62
N ASP A 79 5.63 -3.56 -0.12
CA ASP A 79 5.00 -2.46 -0.84
C ASP A 79 6.06 -1.95 -1.80
N GLY A 80 6.08 -2.47 -3.04
CA GLY A 80 6.77 -1.75 -4.11
C GLY A 80 6.16 -0.36 -4.15
N ASN A 81 6.97 0.69 -4.00
CA ASN A 81 6.53 2.09 -3.85
C ASN A 81 5.77 2.58 -5.10
N ASN A 82 4.52 2.14 -5.25
CA ASN A 82 3.62 2.50 -6.33
C ASN A 82 2.67 3.63 -5.92
N GLN A 83 2.95 4.24 -4.76
CA GLN A 83 2.22 5.39 -4.28
C GLN A 83 2.70 6.64 -5.02
N VAL A 84 1.75 7.41 -5.56
CA VAL A 84 1.99 8.69 -6.24
C VAL A 84 1.04 9.75 -5.71
N GLU A 85 1.41 11.02 -5.85
CA GLU A 85 0.56 12.16 -5.47
C GLU A 85 -0.35 12.64 -6.61
N ASP A 86 -0.18 12.09 -7.81
CA ASP A 86 -0.95 12.43 -9.01
C ASP A 86 -2.47 12.37 -8.72
N PRO A 87 -3.19 13.51 -8.84
CA PRO A 87 -4.63 13.55 -8.68
C PRO A 87 -5.41 12.66 -9.66
N ALA A 88 -4.83 12.36 -10.83
CA ALA A 88 -5.43 11.49 -11.84
C ALA A 88 -5.27 9.99 -11.50
N ALA A 89 -4.34 9.64 -10.60
CA ALA A 89 -4.17 8.27 -10.15
C ALA A 89 -5.37 7.83 -9.29
N PRO A 90 -5.82 6.56 -9.43
CA PRO A 90 -6.93 6.07 -8.64
C PRO A 90 -6.57 6.06 -7.15
N ALA A 91 -7.49 6.55 -6.31
CA ALA A 91 -7.26 6.59 -4.87
C ALA A 91 -7.55 5.22 -4.21
N PHE A 92 -6.54 4.54 -3.69
CA PHE A 92 -6.67 3.23 -3.05
C PHE A 92 -6.25 3.25 -1.58
N TYR A 93 -6.85 2.37 -0.79
CA TYR A 93 -6.22 1.94 0.46
C TYR A 93 -4.95 1.16 0.12
N SER A 94 -3.83 1.44 0.79
CA SER A 94 -2.57 0.76 0.51
C SER A 94 -2.63 -0.73 0.80
N LYS A 95 -1.78 -1.52 0.12
CA LYS A 95 -1.62 -2.95 0.39
C LYS A 95 -1.31 -3.20 1.88
N ARG A 96 -0.43 -2.38 2.45
CA ARG A 96 -0.08 -2.43 3.88
C ARG A 96 -1.28 -2.13 4.78
N ALA A 97 -2.10 -1.13 4.47
CA ALA A 97 -3.30 -0.83 5.24
C ALA A 97 -4.26 -2.03 5.22
N VAL A 98 -4.58 -2.56 4.02
CA VAL A 98 -5.43 -3.76 3.89
C VAL A 98 -4.88 -4.92 4.72
N TYR A 99 -3.57 -5.16 4.67
CA TYR A 99 -2.91 -6.22 5.43
C TYR A 99 -3.03 -6.03 6.96
N VAL A 100 -2.74 -4.83 7.47
CA VAL A 100 -2.84 -4.53 8.90
C VAL A 100 -4.28 -4.67 9.39
N PHE A 101 -5.26 -4.23 8.60
CA PHE A 101 -6.67 -4.39 8.95
C PHE A 101 -7.09 -5.87 9.00
N ALA A 102 -6.48 -6.73 8.18
CA ALA A 102 -6.74 -8.17 8.20
C ALA A 102 -6.28 -8.81 9.53
N ILE A 103 -5.17 -8.32 10.08
CA ILE A 103 -4.56 -8.81 11.33
C ILE A 103 -5.30 -8.26 12.56
N LEU A 104 -5.55 -6.95 12.59
CA LEU A 104 -6.07 -6.28 13.78
C LEU A 104 -7.60 -6.38 13.95
N PHE A 105 -8.34 -6.45 12.84
CA PHE A 105 -9.80 -6.47 12.88
C PHE A 105 -10.35 -7.79 12.37
N SER A 106 -10.25 -8.04 11.06
CA SER A 106 -10.59 -9.33 10.45
C SER A 106 -10.25 -9.32 8.96
N VAL A 107 -10.08 -10.51 8.39
CA VAL A 107 -9.92 -10.69 6.94
C VAL A 107 -11.15 -10.21 6.17
N PHE A 108 -12.36 -10.36 6.74
CA PHE A 108 -13.57 -9.79 6.14
C PHE A 108 -13.51 -8.26 6.05
N PHE A 109 -13.06 -7.59 7.11
CA PHE A 109 -12.96 -6.13 7.09
C PHE A 109 -11.94 -5.64 6.05
N ALA A 110 -10.77 -6.30 6.01
CA ALA A 110 -9.77 -6.05 4.98
C ALA A 110 -10.33 -6.32 3.57
N SER A 111 -11.15 -7.36 3.39
CA SER A 111 -11.70 -7.72 2.08
C SER A 111 -12.67 -6.66 1.56
N VAL A 112 -13.44 -6.02 2.44
CA VAL A 112 -14.26 -4.86 2.07
C VAL A 112 -13.39 -3.69 1.62
N MET A 113 -12.29 -3.40 2.32
CA MET A 113 -11.34 -2.35 1.88
C MET A 113 -10.75 -2.67 0.50
N LEU A 114 -10.31 -3.91 0.28
CA LEU A 114 -9.77 -4.31 -1.01
C LEU A 114 -10.83 -4.33 -2.12
N ALA A 115 -12.06 -4.74 -1.82
CA ALA A 115 -13.17 -4.70 -2.77
C ALA A 115 -13.46 -3.27 -3.24
N ILE A 116 -13.38 -2.28 -2.35
CA ILE A 116 -13.51 -0.86 -2.72
C ILE A 116 -12.40 -0.44 -3.68
N ASN A 117 -11.17 -0.91 -3.49
CA ASN A 117 -10.08 -0.65 -4.44
C ASN A 117 -10.35 -1.32 -5.79
N VAL A 118 -10.75 -2.60 -5.80
CA VAL A 118 -11.05 -3.35 -7.02
C VAL A 118 -12.19 -2.70 -7.80
N ALA A 119 -13.27 -2.27 -7.14
CA ALA A 119 -14.42 -1.62 -7.78
C ALA A 119 -14.07 -0.32 -8.52
N LYS A 120 -12.93 0.31 -8.20
CA LYS A 120 -12.46 1.52 -8.89
C LYS A 120 -11.71 1.25 -10.18
N VAL A 121 -11.17 0.05 -10.36
CA VAL A 121 -10.43 -0.37 -11.57
C VAL A 121 -11.32 -1.24 -12.45
N GLU A 122 -12.16 -2.04 -11.82
CA GLU A 122 -12.78 -3.22 -12.40
C GLU A 122 -14.31 -3.07 -12.39
N LYS A 123 -14.93 -3.11 -13.58
CA LYS A 123 -16.38 -2.91 -13.75
C LYS A 123 -17.21 -4.20 -13.81
N THR A 124 -16.58 -5.37 -13.82
CA THR A 124 -17.27 -6.68 -14.00
C THR A 124 -17.74 -7.33 -12.69
N GLY A 125 -17.72 -6.59 -11.58
CA GLY A 125 -18.24 -7.08 -10.30
C GLY A 125 -17.28 -7.97 -9.53
N LYS A 126 -15.99 -8.03 -9.90
CA LYS A 126 -14.98 -8.82 -9.17
C LYS A 126 -14.78 -8.35 -7.72
N ALA A 127 -15.17 -7.12 -7.41
CA ALA A 127 -15.22 -6.61 -6.04
C ALA A 127 -16.08 -7.50 -5.13
N LEU A 128 -17.21 -8.03 -5.63
CA LEU A 128 -18.07 -8.93 -4.85
C LEU A 128 -17.35 -10.24 -4.51
N LEU A 129 -16.54 -10.78 -5.42
CA LEU A 129 -15.75 -11.98 -5.17
C LEU A 129 -14.75 -11.79 -4.01
N VAL A 130 -14.16 -10.60 -3.89
CA VAL A 130 -13.25 -10.27 -2.78
C VAL A 130 -14.01 -10.26 -1.45
N VAL A 131 -15.20 -9.66 -1.41
CA VAL A 131 -16.04 -9.65 -0.20
C VAL A 131 -16.46 -11.07 0.20
N LEU A 132 -16.94 -11.86 -0.77
CA LEU A 132 -17.34 -13.26 -0.55
C LEU A 132 -16.17 -14.11 -0.06
N PHE A 133 -14.97 -13.90 -0.60
CA PHE A 133 -13.75 -14.54 -0.10
C PHE A 133 -13.51 -14.19 1.37
N GLY A 134 -13.53 -12.90 1.73
CA GLY A 134 -13.27 -12.50 3.13
C GLY A 134 -14.33 -13.06 4.10
N LEU A 135 -15.58 -13.12 3.67
CA LEU A 135 -16.67 -13.71 4.45
C LEU A 135 -16.44 -15.21 4.64
N GLY A 136 -16.18 -15.94 3.56
CA GLY A 136 -15.91 -17.38 3.58
C GLY A 136 -14.66 -17.73 4.38
N TYR A 137 -13.58 -16.96 4.24
CA TYR A 137 -12.35 -17.12 5.01
C TYR A 137 -12.61 -16.91 6.51
N THR A 138 -13.38 -15.89 6.87
CA THR A 138 -13.72 -15.61 8.27
C THR A 138 -14.57 -16.74 8.87
N ALA A 139 -15.59 -17.21 8.14
CA ALA A 139 -16.38 -18.37 8.57
C ALA A 139 -15.53 -19.63 8.73
N PHE A 140 -14.67 -19.91 7.75
CA PHE A 140 -13.74 -21.04 7.79
C PHE A 140 -12.80 -20.99 9.00
N THR A 141 -12.21 -19.83 9.27
CA THR A 141 -11.28 -19.66 10.40
C THR A 141 -11.97 -19.78 11.76
N ILE A 142 -13.23 -19.35 11.90
CA ILE A 142 -14.04 -19.58 13.10
C ILE A 142 -14.26 -21.08 13.32
N VAL A 143 -14.72 -21.80 12.29
CA VAL A 143 -14.95 -23.25 12.37
C VAL A 143 -13.65 -24.00 12.67
N LEU A 144 -12.56 -23.61 12.02
CA LEU A 144 -11.23 -24.18 12.23
C LEU A 144 -10.75 -23.97 13.67
N ALA A 145 -10.89 -22.74 14.18
CA ALA A 145 -10.50 -22.41 15.55
C ALA A 145 -11.29 -23.22 16.59
N GLN A 146 -12.58 -23.41 16.37
CA GLN A 146 -13.44 -24.21 17.25
C GLN A 146 -13.10 -25.71 17.18
N THR A 147 -12.90 -26.23 15.97
CA THR A 147 -12.65 -27.67 15.75
C THR A 147 -11.29 -28.10 16.29
N LEU A 148 -10.27 -27.24 16.14
CA LEU A 148 -8.91 -27.51 16.60
C LEU A 148 -8.60 -26.92 17.98
N ASN A 149 -9.60 -26.32 18.64
CA ASN A 149 -9.47 -25.62 19.92
C ASN A 149 -8.24 -24.67 19.95
N LEU A 150 -8.11 -23.85 18.90
CA LEU A 150 -6.95 -22.98 18.73
C LEU A 150 -6.92 -21.90 19.83
N PRO A 151 -5.73 -21.53 20.33
CA PRO A 151 -5.62 -20.44 21.29
C PRO A 151 -6.05 -19.12 20.66
N THR A 152 -6.54 -18.18 21.47
CA THR A 152 -7.02 -16.86 21.01
C THR A 152 -6.02 -16.12 20.12
N GLY A 153 -4.72 -16.25 20.41
CA GLY A 153 -3.65 -15.65 19.62
C GLY A 153 -3.49 -16.21 18.19
N ALA A 154 -4.04 -17.39 17.89
CA ALA A 154 -4.01 -17.99 16.56
C ALA A 154 -4.74 -17.12 15.51
N GLY A 155 -5.71 -16.30 15.94
CA GLY A 155 -6.40 -15.35 15.07
C GLY A 155 -5.45 -14.37 14.38
N ILE A 156 -4.36 -13.95 15.05
CA ILE A 156 -3.34 -13.07 14.46
C ILE A 156 -2.65 -13.77 13.29
N PHE A 157 -2.27 -15.04 13.45
CA PHE A 157 -1.63 -15.83 12.39
C PHE A 157 -2.56 -16.10 11.22
N LEU A 158 -3.82 -16.42 11.49
CA LEU A 158 -4.84 -16.57 10.46
C LEU A 158 -5.10 -15.25 9.73
N GLY A 159 -5.13 -14.12 10.44
CA GLY A 159 -5.21 -12.79 9.84
C GLY A 159 -4.02 -12.48 8.92
N MET A 160 -2.80 -12.82 9.33
CA MET A 160 -1.60 -12.68 8.51
C MET A 160 -1.67 -13.51 7.23
N ILE A 161 -2.11 -14.77 7.33
CA ILE A 161 -2.28 -15.66 6.16
C ILE A 161 -3.34 -15.07 5.22
N GLY A 162 -4.52 -14.73 5.74
CA GLY A 162 -5.62 -14.17 4.94
C GLY A 162 -5.25 -12.86 4.25
N GLY A 163 -4.59 -11.94 4.96
CA GLY A 163 -4.11 -10.69 4.39
C GLY A 163 -3.05 -10.88 3.31
N TYR A 164 -2.14 -11.86 3.48
CA TYR A 164 -1.16 -12.21 2.45
C TYR A 164 -1.84 -12.82 1.21
N THR A 165 -2.74 -13.78 1.42
CA THR A 165 -3.54 -14.41 0.35
C THR A 165 -4.29 -13.36 -0.46
N MET A 166 -4.92 -12.39 0.20
CA MET A 166 -5.68 -11.36 -0.52
C MET A 166 -4.82 -10.51 -1.44
N ASN A 167 -3.62 -10.11 -0.99
CA ASN A 167 -2.71 -9.35 -1.84
C ASN A 167 -2.17 -10.22 -2.99
N ALA A 168 -1.79 -11.45 -2.70
CA ALA A 168 -1.28 -12.38 -3.71
C ALA A 168 -2.30 -12.69 -4.81
N PHE A 169 -3.57 -12.92 -4.45
CA PHE A 169 -4.61 -13.35 -5.38
C PHE A 169 -5.49 -12.22 -5.92
N PHE A 170 -5.91 -11.25 -5.11
CA PHE A 170 -6.86 -10.23 -5.57
C PHE A 170 -6.17 -8.96 -6.02
N TRP A 171 -5.21 -8.43 -5.24
CA TRP A 171 -4.51 -7.22 -5.66
C TRP A 171 -3.76 -7.45 -6.97
N ASN A 172 -2.91 -8.48 -7.01
CA ASN A 172 -2.06 -8.73 -8.17
C ASN A 172 -2.85 -9.03 -9.45
N ASN A 173 -3.99 -9.73 -9.35
CA ASN A 173 -4.77 -10.12 -10.53
C ASN A 173 -5.82 -9.09 -10.95
N PHE A 174 -6.41 -8.32 -10.02
CA PHE A 174 -7.50 -7.41 -10.34
C PHE A 174 -7.08 -5.94 -10.43
N ILE A 175 -6.07 -5.53 -9.66
CA ILE A 175 -5.55 -4.17 -9.70
C ILE A 175 -4.28 -4.13 -10.53
N GLY A 176 -3.38 -5.09 -10.35
CA GLY A 176 -2.06 -5.14 -10.97
C GLY A 176 -0.95 -4.83 -9.97
N LYS A 177 0.16 -5.56 -10.06
CA LYS A 177 1.31 -5.44 -9.15
C LYS A 177 1.92 -4.04 -9.18
N GLU A 178 2.05 -3.49 -10.39
CA GLU A 178 2.74 -2.24 -10.73
C GLU A 178 1.80 -1.02 -10.82
N THR A 179 0.54 -1.17 -10.43
CA THR A 179 -0.45 -0.11 -10.56
C THR A 179 -0.14 1.05 -9.63
N LEU A 180 0.09 2.22 -10.22
CA LEU A 180 0.29 3.46 -9.50
C LEU A 180 -1.03 3.94 -8.88
N TYR A 181 -0.98 4.39 -7.63
CA TYR A 181 -2.17 4.82 -6.92
C TYR A 181 -1.88 5.95 -5.94
N ARG A 182 -2.88 6.80 -5.70
CA ARG A 182 -2.82 7.78 -4.62
C ARG A 182 -3.36 7.19 -3.33
N LEU A 183 -2.74 7.51 -2.20
CA LEU A 183 -3.22 7.03 -0.91
C LEU A 183 -4.62 7.56 -0.60
N LYS A 184 -5.50 6.63 -0.24
CA LYS A 184 -6.78 6.93 0.38
C LYS A 184 -6.64 6.86 1.90
N PRO A 185 -7.07 7.90 2.65
CA PRO A 185 -7.03 7.88 4.11
C PRO A 185 -7.84 6.73 4.70
N VAL A 186 -7.31 6.10 5.76
CA VAL A 186 -7.92 4.95 6.45
C VAL A 186 -8.87 5.34 7.58
N TRP A 187 -9.09 6.64 7.82
CA TRP A 187 -9.89 7.13 8.96
C TRP A 187 -11.34 6.63 8.95
N VAL A 188 -11.97 6.59 7.77
CA VAL A 188 -13.34 6.08 7.62
C VAL A 188 -13.42 4.59 7.96
N PRO A 189 -12.64 3.68 7.32
CA PRO A 189 -12.66 2.27 7.71
C PRO A 189 -12.24 2.05 9.16
N LEU A 190 -11.26 2.80 9.68
CA LEU A 190 -10.84 2.69 11.08
C LEU A 190 -11.98 3.03 12.04
N GLY A 191 -12.69 4.14 11.80
CA GLY A 191 -13.83 4.55 12.62
C GLY A 191 -14.95 3.50 12.64
N VAL A 192 -15.28 2.93 11.47
CA VAL A 192 -16.28 1.84 11.37
C VAL A 192 -15.83 0.60 12.13
N ALA A 193 -14.56 0.19 11.97
CA ALA A 193 -14.02 -0.98 12.64
C ALA A 193 -14.04 -0.83 14.17
N LEU A 194 -13.65 0.34 14.68
CA LEU A 194 -13.68 0.63 16.11
C LEU A 194 -15.11 0.73 16.66
N ALA A 195 -16.04 1.33 15.92
CA ALA A 195 -17.44 1.44 16.31
C ALA A 195 -18.11 0.06 16.46
N ILE A 196 -17.65 -0.96 15.73
CA ILE A 196 -18.11 -2.34 15.86
C ILE A 196 -17.34 -3.08 16.96
N LEU A 197 -16.01 -2.95 16.98
CA LEU A 197 -15.13 -3.72 17.87
C LEU A 197 -15.30 -3.30 19.34
N ILE A 198 -15.37 -2.00 19.63
CA ILE A 198 -15.44 -1.50 21.01
C ILE A 198 -16.67 -2.03 21.76
N PRO A 199 -17.91 -1.94 21.23
CA PRO A 199 -19.08 -2.51 21.89
C PRO A 199 -18.97 -4.02 22.13
N ILE A 200 -18.40 -4.76 21.18
CA ILE A 200 -18.18 -6.21 21.32
C ILE A 200 -17.20 -6.50 22.46
N LEU A 201 -16.09 -5.76 22.53
CA LEU A 201 -15.13 -5.92 23.62
C LEU A 201 -15.73 -5.56 24.98
N ILE A 202 -16.53 -4.49 25.06
CA ILE A 202 -17.27 -4.12 26.28
C ILE A 202 -18.24 -5.23 26.68
N PHE A 203 -18.96 -5.82 25.72
CA PHE A 203 -19.88 -6.91 25.96
C PHE A 203 -19.15 -8.16 26.49
N ILE A 204 -18.06 -8.57 25.85
CA ILE A 204 -17.24 -9.70 26.28
C ILE A 204 -16.65 -9.44 27.67
N PHE A 205 -16.13 -8.23 27.94
CA PHE A 205 -15.57 -7.90 29.24
C PHE A 205 -16.62 -7.91 30.37
N LYS A 206 -17.85 -7.47 30.10
CA LYS A 206 -18.93 -7.42 31.10
C LYS A 206 -19.64 -8.75 31.31
N TYR A 207 -19.80 -9.54 30.27
CA TYR A 207 -20.68 -10.71 30.26
C TYR A 207 -19.99 -12.02 29.85
N GLY A 208 -18.77 -11.95 29.32
CA GLY A 208 -17.94 -13.12 29.05
C GLY A 208 -17.32 -13.59 30.37
N THR A 209 -17.78 -14.73 30.87
CA THR A 209 -17.04 -15.48 31.88
C THR A 209 -15.71 -15.95 31.28
N LEU A 210 -14.61 -15.39 31.77
CA LEU A 210 -13.24 -15.90 31.56
C LEU A 210 -13.04 -17.22 32.32
#